data_AF-A0A0K1PRV9-F1
#
_entry.id   AF-A0A0K1PRV9-F1
#
_cell.length_a   1.000
_cell.length_b   1.000
_cell.length_c   1.000
_cell.angle_alpha   90.00
_cell.angle_beta   90.00
_cell.angle_gamma   90.00
#
_symmetry.space_group_name_H-M   'P 1'
#
loop_
_entity.id
_entity.type
_entity.pdbx_description
1 polymer ?
#
loop_
_entity_poly.entity_id
_entity_poly.type
_entity_poly.pdbx_seq_one_letter_code
_entity_poly.pdbx_strand_id
1 'polypeptide(L)'
;MFAALWIAFQIALVLTASRRTDGAFGFRTFGESSTVKAVLYREVDGPSGALVRVKAEEGEWSAHDPGGMLRRFAWHDRVVLPDLANLDRELEARNGSRAALDAYRRALDDLAAHVPDDAETRRFLLDVTVRRNGGEPYVVHLVSPPLNHAGGT
;
A
#
# COMPACT_ATOMS: atom_id res chain seq x y z
N MET A 1 4.89 -41.11 -21.34
CA MET A 1 4.14 -40.77 -20.11
C MET A 1 4.67 -39.51 -19.43
N PHE A 2 5.98 -39.42 -19.14
CA PHE A 2 6.61 -38.23 -18.55
C PHE A 2 6.36 -36.93 -19.33
N ALA A 3 6.55 -36.95 -20.65
CA ALA A 3 6.35 -35.77 -21.49
C ALA A 3 4.90 -35.23 -21.47
N ALA A 4 3.90 -36.12 -21.45
CA ALA A 4 2.49 -35.75 -21.41
C ALA A 4 2.10 -35.14 -20.06
N LEU A 5 2.61 -35.71 -18.96
CA LEU A 5 2.41 -35.16 -17.61
C LEU A 5 3.11 -33.80 -17.45
N TRP A 6 4.31 -33.65 -18.00
CA TRP A 6 5.03 -32.39 -18.03
C TRP A 6 4.25 -31.31 -18.78
N ILE A 7 3.76 -31.61 -19.99
CA ILE A 7 2.96 -30.66 -20.79
C ILE A 7 1.66 -30.31 -20.08
N ALA A 8 0.96 -31.28 -19.49
CA ALA A 8 -0.27 -31.02 -18.73
C ALA A 8 -0.02 -30.11 -17.51
N PHE A 9 1.10 -30.30 -16.82
CA PHE A 9 1.53 -29.43 -15.73
C PHE A 9 1.85 -28.02 -16.20
N GLN A 10 2.56 -27.86 -17.33
CA GLN A 10 2.84 -26.56 -17.93
C GLN A 10 1.55 -25.84 -18.35
N ILE A 11 0.59 -26.55 -18.96
CA ILE A 11 -0.72 -25.99 -19.32
C ILE A 11 -1.50 -25.54 -18.08
N ALA A 12 -1.49 -26.34 -17.01
CA ALA A 12 -2.13 -25.97 -15.75
C ALA A 12 -1.50 -24.71 -15.13
N LEU A 13 -0.17 -24.57 -15.18
CA LEU A 13 0.51 -23.35 -14.73
C LEU A 13 0.12 -22.13 -15.56
N VAL A 14 0.05 -22.25 -16.88
CA VAL A 14 -0.36 -21.15 -17.78
C VAL A 14 -1.83 -20.76 -17.55
N LEU A 15 -2.74 -21.72 -17.43
CA LEU A 15 -4.16 -21.45 -17.20
C LEU A 15 -4.41 -20.80 -15.84
N THR A 16 -3.66 -21.20 -14.81
CA THR A 16 -3.76 -20.61 -13.47
C THR A 16 -3.02 -19.29 -13.33
N ALA A 17 -2.07 -18.97 -14.23
CA ALA A 17 -1.31 -17.71 -14.21
C ALA A 17 -2.23 -16.47 -14.27
N SER A 18 -3.33 -16.53 -15.01
CA SER A 18 -4.33 -15.44 -15.08
C SER A 18 -5.00 -15.10 -13.74
N ARG A 19 -4.97 -16.03 -12.77
CA ARG A 19 -5.51 -15.85 -11.42
C ARG A 19 -4.43 -15.49 -10.40
N ARG A 20 -3.15 -15.52 -10.77
CA ARG A 20 -2.05 -15.14 -9.88
C ARG A 20 -1.67 -13.69 -10.15
N THR A 21 -1.76 -12.87 -9.12
CA THR A 21 -1.40 -11.44 -9.16
C THR A 21 0.09 -11.19 -9.46
N ASP A 22 0.93 -12.21 -9.41
CA ASP A 22 2.38 -12.13 -9.69
C ASP A 22 2.74 -12.28 -11.18
N GLY A 23 1.79 -12.69 -12.04
CA GLY A 23 2.01 -12.83 -13.48
C GLY A 23 3.10 -13.84 -13.86
N ALA A 24 3.52 -14.70 -12.93
CA ALA A 24 4.50 -15.73 -13.22
C ALA A 24 3.87 -16.70 -14.24
N PHE A 25 4.50 -16.84 -15.41
CA PHE A 25 4.13 -17.73 -16.53
C PHE A 25 3.08 -17.23 -17.56
N GLY A 26 2.64 -15.97 -17.52
CA GLY A 26 1.83 -15.38 -18.59
C GLY A 26 2.66 -14.79 -19.74
N PHE A 27 2.21 -14.90 -20.99
CA PHE A 27 2.72 -14.07 -22.09
C PHE A 27 2.51 -12.60 -21.70
N ARG A 28 3.60 -11.85 -21.50
CA ARG A 28 3.55 -10.40 -21.28
C ARG A 28 3.15 -9.72 -22.58
N THR A 29 1.85 -9.59 -22.83
CA THR A 29 1.37 -8.58 -23.78
C THR A 29 1.86 -7.24 -23.25
N PHE A 30 2.65 -6.53 -24.06
CA PHE A 30 3.22 -5.19 -23.87
C PHE A 30 2.79 -4.52 -22.56
N GLY A 31 3.75 -4.40 -21.62
CA GLY A 31 3.48 -3.89 -20.28
C GLY A 31 2.60 -2.66 -20.34
N GLU A 32 1.41 -2.76 -19.72
CA GLU A 32 0.54 -1.63 -19.49
C GLU A 32 1.39 -0.56 -18.81
N SER A 33 1.86 0.44 -19.56
CA SER A 33 2.70 1.51 -19.02
C SER A 33 1.78 2.36 -18.15
N SER A 34 1.77 1.98 -16.89
CA SER A 34 1.00 2.59 -15.83
C SER A 34 1.97 3.08 -14.79
N THR A 35 1.65 4.21 -14.21
CA THR A 35 2.36 4.77 -13.09
C THR A 35 1.42 4.89 -11.90
N VAL A 36 2.01 4.86 -10.72
CA VAL A 36 1.32 5.05 -9.45
C VAL A 36 2.02 6.12 -8.65
N LYS A 37 1.24 6.92 -7.93
CA LYS A 37 1.71 7.85 -6.91
C LYS A 37 0.87 7.66 -5.66
N ALA A 38 1.50 7.37 -4.54
CA ALA A 38 0.83 7.17 -3.26
C ALA A 38 1.11 8.34 -2.30
N VAL A 39 0.07 8.83 -1.64
CA VAL A 39 0.14 9.90 -0.64
C VAL A 39 -0.44 9.39 0.68
N LEU A 40 0.33 9.49 1.76
CA LEU A 40 -0.07 9.01 3.08
C LEU A 40 -0.72 10.14 3.89
N TYR A 41 -1.84 9.80 4.52
CA TYR A 41 -2.56 10.65 5.46
C TYR A 41 -2.83 9.90 6.77
N ARG A 42 -2.99 10.69 7.83
CA ARG A 42 -3.34 10.28 9.18
C ARG A 42 -4.69 10.90 9.52
N GLU A 43 -5.61 10.13 10.06
CA GLU A 43 -6.77 10.67 10.77
C GLU A 43 -6.41 10.82 12.25
N VAL A 44 -6.44 12.05 12.74
CA VAL A 44 -6.14 12.41 14.14
C VAL A 44 -7.32 13.17 14.74
N ASP A 45 -7.44 13.16 16.07
CA ASP A 45 -8.45 13.97 16.75
C ASP A 45 -8.10 15.46 16.68
N GLY A 46 -8.98 16.25 16.09
CA GLY A 46 -8.83 17.70 16.02
C GLY A 46 -9.22 18.40 17.33
N PRO A 47 -8.90 19.70 17.47
CA PRO A 47 -9.17 20.47 18.69
C PRO A 47 -10.66 20.55 19.06
N SER A 48 -11.55 20.37 18.08
CA SER A 48 -13.01 20.39 18.25
C SER A 48 -13.62 19.00 18.46
N GLY A 49 -12.80 17.95 18.57
CA GLY A 49 -13.25 16.55 18.62
C GLY A 49 -13.65 15.96 17.25
N ALA A 50 -13.49 16.71 16.15
CA ALA A 50 -13.67 16.20 14.81
C ALA A 50 -12.39 15.52 14.30
N LEU A 51 -12.52 14.44 13.51
CA LEU A 51 -11.38 13.81 12.86
C LEU A 51 -10.80 14.72 11.77
N VAL A 52 -9.50 14.97 11.84
CA VAL A 52 -8.76 15.79 10.87
C VAL A 52 -7.78 14.91 10.11
N ARG A 53 -7.74 15.08 8.78
CA ARG A 53 -6.74 14.43 7.93
C ARG A 53 -5.47 15.26 7.88
N VAL A 54 -4.38 14.70 8.35
CA VAL A 54 -3.04 15.30 8.34
C VAL A 54 -2.17 14.51 7.37
N LYS A 55 -1.57 15.18 6.40
CA LYS A 55 -0.66 14.54 5.45
C LYS A 55 0.65 14.16 6.15
N ALA A 56 1.14 12.95 5.90
CA ALA A 56 2.49 12.53 6.27
C ALA A 56 3.41 12.81 5.07
N GLU A 57 4.05 13.98 5.07
CA GLU A 57 4.95 14.41 4.00
C GLU A 57 6.09 13.41 3.81
N GLU A 58 6.28 12.93 2.57
CA GLU A 58 7.28 11.91 2.22
C GLU A 58 7.16 10.62 3.05
N GLY A 59 5.98 10.36 3.62
CA GLY A 59 5.74 9.20 4.48
C GLY A 59 6.24 9.36 5.91
N GLU A 60 6.57 10.57 6.35
CA GLU A 60 7.06 10.82 7.70
C GLU A 60 6.04 11.61 8.53
N TRP A 61 6.01 11.33 9.83
CA TRP A 61 5.19 12.08 10.77
C TRP A 61 5.78 12.06 12.17
N SER A 62 5.25 12.94 13.02
CA SER A 62 5.52 12.93 14.45
C SER A 62 4.22 12.75 15.21
N ALA A 63 4.28 11.94 16.27
CA ALA A 63 3.15 11.67 17.16
C ALA A 63 3.66 11.48 18.58
N HIS A 64 2.87 11.81 19.57
CA HIS A 64 3.15 11.38 20.93
C HIS A 64 2.96 9.87 21.06
N ASP A 65 3.82 9.26 21.85
CA ASP A 65 3.66 7.89 22.31
C ASP A 65 2.71 7.80 23.51
N PRO A 66 2.34 6.60 23.98
CA PRO A 66 1.50 6.45 25.17
C PRO A 66 2.09 7.07 26.44
N GLY A 67 3.40 7.33 26.48
CA GLY A 67 4.08 8.04 27.57
C GLY A 67 4.07 9.56 27.43
N GLY A 68 3.46 10.10 26.36
CA GLY A 68 3.42 11.53 26.06
C GLY A 68 4.73 12.08 25.48
N MET A 69 5.65 11.23 25.05
CA MET A 69 6.90 11.66 24.40
C MET A 69 6.69 11.77 22.90
N LEU A 70 7.08 12.90 22.30
CA LEU A 70 7.01 13.09 20.86
C LEU A 70 8.04 12.18 20.16
N ARG A 71 7.56 11.29 19.30
CA ARG A 71 8.39 10.39 18.49
C ARG A 71 8.17 10.66 17.00
N ARG A 72 9.24 10.47 16.23
CA ARG A 72 9.18 10.47 14.77
C ARG A 72 8.94 9.04 14.29
N PHE A 73 8.06 8.91 13.32
CA PHE A 73 7.72 7.67 12.64
C PHE A 73 7.89 7.87 11.15
N ALA A 74 8.25 6.80 10.44
CA ALA A 74 8.31 6.83 9.00
C ALA A 74 7.74 5.56 8.35
N TRP A 75 7.09 5.74 7.21
CA TRP A 75 6.58 4.67 6.36
C TRP A 75 7.67 3.64 6.00
N HIS A 76 8.87 4.13 5.71
CA HIS A 76 10.01 3.30 5.31
C HIS A 76 10.60 2.47 6.45
N ASP A 77 10.24 2.72 7.71
CA ASP A 77 10.61 1.86 8.85
C ASP A 77 9.94 0.48 8.73
N ARG A 78 8.80 0.39 8.03
CA ARG A 78 8.02 -0.83 7.84
C ARG A 78 8.03 -1.30 6.39
N VAL A 79 8.00 -0.37 5.44
CA VAL A 79 7.83 -0.67 4.02
C VAL A 79 9.15 -0.46 3.29
N VAL A 80 9.91 -1.55 3.15
CA VAL A 80 11.29 -1.52 2.62
C VAL A 80 11.35 -1.74 1.10
N LEU A 81 10.28 -2.25 0.49
CA LEU A 81 10.22 -2.49 -0.96
C LEU A 81 10.37 -1.15 -1.71
N PRO A 82 11.39 -0.96 -2.58
CA PRO A 82 11.67 0.34 -3.20
C PRO A 82 10.50 0.95 -3.97
N ASP A 83 9.71 0.11 -4.64
CA ASP A 83 8.53 0.52 -5.41
C ASP A 83 7.37 1.02 -4.52
N LEU A 84 7.40 0.70 -3.22
CA LEU A 84 6.36 1.09 -2.24
C LEU A 84 6.86 2.11 -1.22
N ALA A 85 8.16 2.11 -0.92
CA ALA A 85 8.79 2.96 0.09
C ALA A 85 8.78 4.45 -0.30
N ASN A 86 8.85 4.73 -1.59
CA ASN A 86 8.91 6.09 -2.13
C ASN A 86 7.50 6.68 -2.29
N LEU A 87 6.98 7.29 -1.22
CA LEU A 87 5.74 8.05 -1.25
C LEU A 87 5.92 9.41 -1.94
N ASP A 88 4.80 10.04 -2.31
CA ASP A 88 4.70 11.33 -3.01
C ASP A 88 5.34 11.42 -4.41
N ARG A 89 6.01 10.35 -4.85
CA ARG A 89 6.66 10.21 -6.16
C ARG A 89 5.85 9.35 -7.10
N GLU A 90 5.97 9.65 -8.38
CA GLU A 90 5.38 8.83 -9.44
C GLU A 90 6.36 7.71 -9.83
N LEU A 91 5.89 6.47 -9.78
CA LEU A 91 6.68 5.27 -10.02
C LEU A 91 6.00 4.38 -11.06
N GLU A 92 6.79 3.64 -11.83
CA GLU A 92 6.24 2.65 -12.77
C GLU A 92 5.62 1.46 -12.05
N ALA A 93 4.39 1.11 -12.41
CA ALA A 93 3.74 -0.10 -11.94
C ALA A 93 4.24 -1.31 -12.74
N ARG A 94 5.46 -1.78 -12.43
CA ARG A 94 6.15 -2.86 -13.17
C ARG A 94 5.33 -4.15 -13.33
N ASN A 95 4.50 -4.45 -12.34
CA ASN A 95 3.62 -5.64 -12.30
C ASN A 95 2.15 -5.28 -12.60
N GLY A 96 1.89 -4.09 -13.13
CA GLY A 96 0.56 -3.56 -13.40
C GLY A 96 -0.06 -2.83 -12.20
N SER A 97 -1.00 -1.93 -12.50
CA SER A 97 -1.67 -1.08 -11.50
C SER A 97 -2.38 -1.87 -10.40
N ARG A 98 -3.00 -3.01 -10.72
CA ARG A 98 -3.68 -3.87 -9.73
C ARG A 98 -2.73 -4.48 -8.71
N ALA A 99 -1.60 -5.02 -9.16
CA ALA A 99 -0.61 -5.60 -8.26
C ALA A 99 0.00 -4.53 -7.33
N ALA A 100 0.22 -3.32 -7.85
CA ALA A 100 0.68 -2.19 -7.05
C ALA A 100 -0.35 -1.79 -5.97
N LEU A 101 -1.63 -1.69 -6.32
CA LEU A 101 -2.70 -1.37 -5.36
C LEU A 101 -2.82 -2.43 -4.24
N ASP A 102 -2.76 -3.71 -4.60
CA ASP A 102 -2.77 -4.80 -3.62
C ASP A 102 -1.55 -4.75 -2.68
N ALA A 103 -0.38 -4.41 -3.22
CA ALA A 103 0.84 -4.27 -2.44
C ALA A 103 0.75 -3.08 -1.46
N TYR A 104 0.24 -1.93 -1.92
CA TYR A 104 -0.02 -0.78 -1.05
C TYR A 104 -1.05 -1.07 0.03
N ARG A 105 -2.11 -1.84 -0.27
CA ARG A 105 -3.10 -2.26 0.74
C ARG A 105 -2.43 -3.07 1.85
N ARG A 106 -1.65 -4.10 1.48
CA ARG A 106 -0.93 -4.93 2.47
C ARG A 106 0.07 -4.13 3.28
N ALA A 107 0.78 -3.20 2.64
CA ALA A 107 1.73 -2.34 3.32
C ALA A 107 1.04 -1.39 4.33
N LEU A 108 -0.11 -0.84 3.95
CA LEU A 108 -0.93 0.01 4.83
C LEU A 108 -1.50 -0.77 6.02
N ASP A 109 -1.95 -2.00 5.79
CA ASP A 109 -2.45 -2.88 6.84
C ASP A 109 -1.32 -3.33 7.78
N ASP A 110 -0.13 -3.65 7.25
CA ASP A 110 1.06 -3.98 8.06
C ASP A 110 1.49 -2.79 8.93
N LEU A 111 1.49 -1.57 8.37
CA LEU A 111 1.79 -0.36 9.11
C LEU A 111 0.83 -0.19 10.30
N ALA A 112 -0.47 -0.27 10.05
CA ALA A 112 -1.48 -0.12 11.11
C ALA A 112 -1.36 -1.19 12.21
N ALA A 113 -0.92 -2.40 11.87
CA ALA A 113 -0.69 -3.47 12.84
C ALA A 113 0.61 -3.31 13.67
N HIS A 114 1.59 -2.54 13.18
CA HIS A 114 2.94 -2.49 13.74
C HIS A 114 3.44 -1.08 14.11
N VAL A 115 2.52 -0.10 14.23
CA VAL A 115 2.81 1.20 14.84
C VAL A 115 1.95 1.39 16.11
N PRO A 116 2.14 0.56 17.16
CA PRO A 116 1.37 0.68 18.41
C PRO A 116 1.81 1.89 19.25
N ASP A 117 2.99 2.43 18.98
CA ASP A 117 3.58 3.55 19.71
C ASP A 117 3.06 4.92 19.23
N ASP A 118 2.23 4.99 18.19
CA ASP A 118 1.57 6.22 17.77
C ASP A 118 0.24 6.34 18.51
N ALA A 119 0.18 7.22 19.50
CA ALA A 119 -1.01 7.40 20.33
C ALA A 119 -2.03 8.42 19.78
N GLU A 120 -1.74 9.05 18.64
CA GLU A 120 -2.58 10.11 18.06
C GLU A 120 -3.33 9.67 16.81
N THR A 121 -2.70 8.82 15.99
CA THR A 121 -3.29 8.38 14.71
C THR A 121 -4.41 7.39 14.97
N ARG A 122 -5.66 7.78 14.71
CA ARG A 122 -6.81 6.86 14.74
C ARG A 122 -6.79 5.88 13.58
N ARG A 123 -6.35 6.33 12.41
CA ARG A 123 -6.32 5.53 11.18
C ARG A 123 -5.36 6.11 10.15
N PHE A 124 -4.71 5.26 9.38
CA PHE A 124 -3.97 5.67 8.19
C PHE A 124 -4.82 5.56 6.93
N LEU A 125 -4.63 6.50 6.00
CA LEU A 125 -5.25 6.53 4.68
C LEU A 125 -4.17 6.70 3.64
N LEU A 126 -4.32 6.02 2.51
CA LEU A 126 -3.40 6.15 1.39
C LEU A 126 -4.20 6.49 0.13
N ASP A 127 -3.93 7.65 -0.43
CA ASP A 127 -4.48 8.06 -1.72
C ASP A 127 -3.51 7.62 -2.81
N VAL A 128 -3.92 6.62 -3.60
CA VAL A 128 -3.10 6.08 -4.68
C VAL A 128 -3.66 6.55 -6.02
N THR A 129 -2.98 7.52 -6.62
CA THR A 129 -3.27 7.97 -7.99
C THR A 129 -2.68 6.97 -8.97
N VAL A 130 -3.53 6.36 -9.79
CA VAL A 130 -3.14 5.48 -10.88
C VAL A 130 -3.29 6.22 -12.19
N ARG A 131 -2.22 6.27 -12.99
CA ARG A 131 -2.25 6.80 -14.35
C ARG A 131 -1.92 5.68 -15.33
N ARG A 132 -2.75 5.51 -16.34
CA ARG A 132 -2.53 4.56 -17.45
C ARG A 132 -2.28 5.36 -18.71
N ASN A 133 -1.34 4.91 -19.55
CA ASN A 133 -1.10 5.58 -20.83
C ASN A 133 -2.38 5.69 -21.67
N GLY A 134 -2.72 6.92 -22.06
CA GLY A 134 -3.90 7.23 -22.85
C GLY A 134 -5.23 7.24 -22.08
N GLY A 135 -5.21 7.06 -20.75
CA GLY A 135 -6.40 7.13 -19.89
C GLY A 135 -6.32 8.30 -18.90
N GLU A 136 -7.48 8.74 -18.43
CA GLU A 136 -7.58 9.70 -17.33
C GLU A 136 -7.06 9.08 -16.02
N PRO A 137 -6.23 9.80 -15.24
CA PRO A 137 -5.83 9.36 -13.92
C PRO A 137 -7.04 9.18 -13.01
N TYR A 138 -7.02 8.15 -12.16
CA TYR A 138 -8.01 7.96 -11.12
C TYR A 138 -7.34 7.72 -9.77
N VAL A 139 -8.02 8.14 -8.70
CA VAL A 139 -7.53 7.98 -7.33
C VAL A 139 -8.25 6.81 -6.67
N VAL A 140 -7.48 5.93 -6.05
CA VAL A 140 -7.98 4.87 -5.19
C VAL A 140 -7.67 5.22 -3.74
N HIS A 141 -8.71 5.36 -2.93
CA HIS A 141 -8.59 5.62 -1.51
C HIS A 141 -8.46 4.29 -0.75
N LEU A 142 -7.27 4.04 -0.19
CA LEU A 142 -7.03 2.92 0.71
C LEU A 142 -7.15 3.40 2.15
N VAL A 143 -7.71 2.56 3.01
CA VAL A 143 -8.01 2.88 4.40
C VAL A 143 -7.55 1.68 5.22
N SER A 144 -6.69 1.93 6.20
CA SER A 144 -6.25 0.90 7.15
C SER A 144 -7.36 0.53 8.14
N PRO A 145 -7.23 -0.61 8.82
CA PRO A 145 -7.92 -0.83 10.09
C PRO A 145 -7.65 0.30 11.09
N PRO A 146 -8.58 0.61 12.01
CA PRO A 146 -8.32 1.56 13.08
C PRO A 146 -7.16 1.08 13.96
N LEU A 147 -6.34 2.02 14.44
CA LEU A 147 -5.28 1.72 15.40
C LEU A 147 -5.92 1.50 16.77
N ASN A 148 -5.65 0.34 17.37
CA ASN A 148 -6.10 0.02 18.71
C ASN A 148 -5.17 0.68 19.73
N HIS A 149 -5.60 1.80 20.29
CA HIS A 149 -4.90 2.44 21.40
C HIS A 149 -5.31 1.70 22.67
N ALA A 150 -4.39 0.94 23.26
CA ALA A 150 -4.61 0.32 24.56
C ALA A 150 -4.64 1.42 25.64
N GLY A 151 -5.78 2.09 25.81
CA GLY A 151 -5.92 3.22 26.72
C GLY A 151 -7.36 3.67 26.97
N GLY A 152 -8.32 2.75 26.84
CA GLY A 152 -9.75 3.03 27.02
C GLY A 152 -10.41 2.11 28.03
N THR A 153 -9.95 2.14 29.29
CA THR A 153 -10.75 1.87 30.50
C THR A 153 -10.10 2.55 31.70
#